data_AF-A0AAD7H969-F1
#
_entry.id   AF-A0AAD7H969-F1
#
_cell.length_a   1.000
_cell.length_b   1.000
_cell.length_c   1.000
_cell.angle_alpha   90.00
_cell.angle_beta   90.00
_cell.angle_gamma   90.00
#
_symmetry.space_group_name_H-M   'P 1'
#
loop_
_entity.id
_entity.type
_entity.pdbx_description
1 polymer ?
#
loop_
_entity_poly.entity_id
_entity_poly.type
_entity_poly.pdbx_seq_one_letter_code
_entity_poly.pdbx_strand_id
1 'polypeptide(L)'
;MLIYDRVYNLGQRNRLGIPHAPFGAMPGHRKIKRVLPSADDEYKYSEPIELFFPGAHASTAAVNAPVPTMVERTSADGRRTYTETLSVDPPSPIKCMRMEAIHEETADRMDVDDPPLLPLPTFDFPFDADLESERYNMDLGGIFDWPVLPVRAQRGKKKGKITPSDKCMHEWRLLRDEYLQAIIRLEGPGDADEAVCPSCQDAVPTLRCRDCFGGEIYCQGCCLKMHAKSPLHRIDRWDGQMFHPTTLTAQGMIVQLCHAGCVAPVRVKSFVLLDIGCIHLLTVDFCGCERRHGRKRRTDLLQKRWYPATHDTPQTAATFNYLDFFLIQTHQAKTAMYDFYVATMRSRNGTGIKLPNRYPEFLRMVRQWRHIKLLKWAGRAHDPSGVNGRRSGALVIECPACLRPAVNLPPDWENAPPADKFLYYLFLALDACFRLKRRMASSELCDPGLSTGWAYFVEQEPYRKYLLSVTNETEMSTCSGLAALDYANTKFSREYTTTGVGMGVCARHEFVQPTGVGDLQKGKRYSNMDWIYSAIMVKKDPRLSKVVSYDIICQWFKKLFERLLKMPSAVRFVIVMSLMRFVIPKMHIHSHTLACQLLFSLNFLLGAGQTDGEGIE
;
A
#
# COMPACT_ATOMS: atom_id res chain seq x y z
N MET A 1 17.44 26.72 14.18
CA MET A 1 17.81 27.71 13.15
C MET A 1 19.08 27.20 12.50
N LEU A 2 19.14 27.10 11.16
CA LEU A 2 20.03 26.25 10.33
C LEU A 2 19.51 24.81 10.11
N ILE A 3 18.56 24.67 9.18
CA ILE A 3 18.33 23.60 8.17
C ILE A 3 17.12 24.11 7.34
N TYR A 4 17.24 25.27 6.69
CA TYR A 4 16.18 25.78 5.81
C TYR A 4 16.67 26.38 4.47
N ASP A 5 17.99 26.39 4.20
CA ASP A 5 18.55 27.10 3.03
C ASP A 5 19.02 26.23 1.85
N ARG A 6 18.57 24.97 1.72
CA ARG A 6 18.99 24.11 0.59
C ARG A 6 17.94 23.77 -0.46
N VAL A 7 16.77 24.42 -0.44
CA VAL A 7 15.72 24.17 -1.45
C VAL A 7 15.49 25.35 -2.41
N TYR A 8 16.15 26.51 -2.23
CA TYR A 8 15.83 27.73 -3.00
C TYR A 8 16.92 28.36 -3.88
N ASN A 9 18.05 27.69 -4.14
CA ASN A 9 19.13 28.27 -4.97
C ASN A 9 19.60 27.39 -6.14
N LEU A 10 18.70 27.09 -7.08
CA LEU A 10 19.04 26.53 -8.40
C LEU A 10 18.44 27.35 -9.57
N GLY A 11 18.25 28.65 -9.34
CA GLY A 11 17.55 29.55 -10.25
C GLY A 11 18.37 30.64 -10.90
N GLN A 12 19.70 30.70 -10.77
CA GLN A 12 20.51 31.71 -11.49
C GLN A 12 21.94 31.21 -11.72
N ARG A 13 22.21 30.73 -12.94
CA ARG A 13 23.49 30.82 -13.67
C ARG A 13 23.36 29.99 -14.95
N ASN A 14 23.30 30.69 -16.08
CA ASN A 14 23.84 30.30 -17.40
C ASN A 14 23.10 31.06 -18.51
N ARG A 15 23.57 32.29 -18.75
CA ARG A 15 23.59 32.89 -20.09
C ARG A 15 25.05 33.20 -20.38
N LEU A 16 25.55 32.72 -21.51
CA LEU A 16 26.43 33.38 -22.48
C LEU A 16 27.16 32.30 -23.32
N GLY A 17 27.14 32.47 -24.64
CA GLY A 17 28.08 31.80 -25.56
C GLY A 17 27.44 30.93 -26.65
N ILE A 18 26.89 31.55 -27.69
CA ILE A 18 26.66 30.92 -29.01
C ILE A 18 27.98 30.99 -29.78
N PRO A 19 28.33 29.95 -30.57
CA PRO A 19 29.03 30.20 -31.83
C PRO A 19 28.30 29.61 -33.05
N HIS A 20 28.46 30.34 -34.15
CA HIS A 20 27.88 30.16 -35.48
C HIS A 20 28.31 28.84 -36.17
N ALA A 21 27.41 28.31 -37.01
CA ALA A 21 27.72 27.34 -38.07
C ALA A 21 28.25 28.04 -39.34
N PRO A 22 28.90 27.29 -40.25
CA PRO A 22 28.52 27.43 -41.67
C PRO A 22 28.39 26.10 -42.46
N PHE A 23 27.33 26.11 -43.28
CA PHE A 23 27.04 25.50 -44.58
C PHE A 23 28.00 24.54 -45.31
N GLY A 24 27.38 23.54 -45.98
CA GLY A 24 27.86 22.84 -47.20
C GLY A 24 27.27 21.42 -47.28
N ALA A 25 26.19 21.12 -48.02
CA ALA A 25 26.10 20.85 -49.47
C ALA A 25 25.63 19.38 -49.71
N MET A 26 24.40 19.25 -50.22
CA MET A 26 23.83 18.08 -50.95
C MET A 26 24.67 17.79 -52.22
N PRO A 27 24.55 16.65 -52.98
CA PRO A 27 23.30 15.96 -53.33
C PRO A 27 23.38 14.44 -53.65
N GLY A 28 22.24 13.83 -54.01
CA GLY A 28 22.25 12.57 -54.78
C GLY A 28 20.95 11.78 -54.89
N HIS A 29 19.95 12.29 -55.61
CA HIS A 29 18.79 11.50 -56.06
C HIS A 29 19.19 10.43 -57.10
N ARG A 30 18.64 9.21 -56.98
CA ARG A 30 18.27 8.37 -58.14
C ARG A 30 16.92 7.68 -57.92
N LYS A 31 16.02 7.88 -58.89
CA LYS A 31 14.72 7.22 -59.06
C LYS A 31 14.89 5.89 -59.83
N ILE A 32 13.78 5.14 -59.93
CA ILE A 32 13.40 4.13 -60.95
C ILE A 32 13.79 2.69 -60.51
N LYS A 33 12.98 1.62 -60.49
CA LYS A 33 11.73 1.22 -61.21
C LYS A 33 11.00 0.13 -60.38
N ARG A 34 9.66 0.09 -60.46
CA ARG A 34 8.84 -1.09 -60.11
C ARG A 34 9.04 -2.18 -61.17
N VAL A 35 9.21 -3.43 -60.72
CA VAL A 35 9.05 -4.65 -61.52
C VAL A 35 8.30 -5.65 -60.65
N LEU A 36 7.15 -6.12 -61.12
CA LEU A 36 6.47 -7.36 -60.71
C LEU A 36 6.51 -8.29 -61.92
N PRO A 37 6.75 -9.59 -61.69
CA PRO A 37 5.79 -10.63 -62.09
C PRO A 37 5.76 -11.75 -61.03
N SER A 38 4.95 -12.80 -61.03
CA SER A 38 3.67 -13.24 -61.62
C SER A 38 3.35 -14.54 -60.88
N ALA A 39 2.08 -14.94 -60.83
CA ALA A 39 1.62 -16.20 -60.24
C ALA A 39 2.00 -17.42 -61.10
N ASP A 40 2.11 -18.58 -60.45
CA ASP A 40 1.55 -19.90 -60.81
C ASP A 40 2.49 -21.06 -60.41
N ASP A 41 2.03 -21.91 -59.48
CA ASP A 41 1.99 -23.36 -59.65
C ASP A 41 1.22 -24.04 -58.50
N GLU A 42 0.36 -24.99 -58.90
CA GLU A 42 -0.72 -25.62 -58.15
C GLU A 42 -0.31 -26.92 -57.38
N TYR A 43 -1.20 -27.29 -56.45
CA TYR A 43 -1.66 -28.65 -56.06
C TYR A 43 -1.10 -29.43 -54.84
N LYS A 44 -2.06 -29.65 -53.91
CA LYS A 44 -2.64 -30.93 -53.41
C LYS A 44 -2.35 -31.39 -51.96
N TYR A 45 -3.36 -31.10 -51.12
CA TYR A 45 -4.11 -31.93 -50.14
C TYR A 45 -3.39 -32.88 -49.17
N SER A 46 -3.68 -32.68 -47.86
CA SER A 46 -4.40 -33.67 -47.03
C SER A 46 -4.89 -33.05 -45.69
N GLU A 47 -6.22 -33.00 -45.55
CA GLU A 47 -7.11 -33.03 -44.36
C GLU A 47 -6.65 -32.53 -42.96
N PRO A 48 -7.45 -31.63 -42.34
CA PRO A 48 -7.64 -31.57 -40.90
C PRO A 48 -9.03 -32.10 -40.48
N ILE A 49 -9.00 -32.91 -39.43
CA ILE A 49 -10.10 -33.57 -38.72
C ILE A 49 -11.13 -32.56 -38.18
N GLU A 50 -12.41 -32.82 -38.46
CA GLU A 50 -13.58 -32.11 -37.94
C GLU A 50 -13.76 -32.30 -36.42
N LEU A 51 -14.00 -31.21 -35.70
CA LEU A 51 -14.67 -31.23 -34.40
C LEU A 51 -16.03 -30.53 -34.54
N PHE A 52 -17.08 -31.33 -34.41
CA PHE A 52 -18.48 -30.95 -34.40
C PHE A 52 -18.79 -29.90 -33.31
N PHE A 53 -19.46 -28.80 -33.68
CA PHE A 53 -20.23 -27.95 -32.77
C PHE A 53 -21.71 -28.05 -33.18
N PRO A 54 -22.62 -28.58 -32.33
CA PRO A 54 -24.06 -28.52 -32.60
C PRO A 54 -24.58 -27.10 -32.33
N GLY A 55 -25.18 -26.50 -33.35
CA GLY A 55 -25.87 -25.22 -33.27
C GLY A 55 -27.14 -25.28 -32.41
N ALA A 56 -27.44 -24.15 -31.78
CA ALA A 56 -28.65 -23.93 -31.01
C ALA A 56 -29.87 -23.86 -31.94
N HIS A 57 -30.76 -24.85 -31.86
CA HIS A 57 -32.15 -24.69 -32.26
C HIS A 57 -32.95 -24.16 -31.07
N ALA A 58 -33.57 -23.00 -31.26
CA ALA A 58 -34.58 -22.46 -30.37
C ALA A 58 -35.81 -23.40 -30.36
N SER A 59 -36.22 -23.84 -29.16
CA SER A 59 -37.56 -24.37 -28.93
C SER A 59 -38.19 -23.62 -27.76
N THR A 60 -39.39 -23.10 -28.01
CA THR A 60 -40.26 -22.38 -27.09
C THR A 60 -40.99 -23.37 -26.18
N ALA A 61 -40.57 -23.47 -24.91
CA ALA A 61 -41.31 -23.97 -23.74
C ALA A 61 -40.39 -23.84 -22.49
N ALA A 62 -40.73 -23.42 -21.28
CA ALA A 62 -41.93 -22.91 -20.64
C ALA A 62 -41.46 -21.99 -19.48
N VAL A 63 -42.08 -20.82 -19.28
CA VAL A 63 -41.59 -19.73 -18.40
C VAL A 63 -41.68 -20.03 -16.88
N ASN A 64 -42.12 -21.23 -16.46
CA ASN A 64 -42.40 -21.52 -15.04
C ASN A 64 -41.87 -22.88 -14.54
N ALA A 65 -40.73 -23.37 -15.03
CA ALA A 65 -40.10 -24.58 -14.48
C ALA A 65 -39.12 -24.23 -13.33
N PRO A 66 -39.08 -25.01 -12.23
CA PRO A 66 -38.10 -24.81 -11.15
C PRO A 66 -36.67 -24.99 -11.65
N VAL A 67 -35.76 -24.11 -11.24
CA VAL A 67 -34.35 -24.16 -11.67
C VAL A 67 -33.53 -24.97 -10.66
N PRO A 68 -32.88 -26.09 -11.07
CA PRO A 68 -32.00 -26.83 -10.18
C PRO A 68 -30.73 -26.02 -9.93
N THR A 69 -30.51 -25.64 -8.67
CA THR A 69 -29.35 -24.87 -8.22
C THR A 69 -28.48 -25.74 -7.31
N MET A 70 -27.19 -25.84 -7.62
CA MET A 70 -26.24 -26.64 -6.84
C MET A 70 -25.66 -25.82 -5.68
N VAL A 71 -25.75 -26.37 -4.46
CA VAL A 71 -25.23 -25.75 -3.24
C VAL A 71 -24.23 -26.71 -2.59
N GLU A 72 -23.01 -26.24 -2.35
CA GLU A 72 -22.01 -27.00 -1.59
C GLU A 72 -22.27 -26.89 -0.08
N ARG A 73 -22.39 -28.04 0.58
CA ARG A 73 -22.52 -28.15 2.04
C ARG A 73 -21.32 -28.89 2.62
N THR A 74 -20.93 -28.48 3.82
CA THR A 74 -19.88 -29.13 4.60
C THR A 74 -20.50 -30.06 5.64
N SER A 75 -19.91 -31.24 5.85
CA SER A 75 -20.33 -32.18 6.88
C SER A 75 -20.26 -31.54 8.28
N ALA A 76 -21.05 -32.04 9.23
CA ALA A 76 -21.16 -31.47 10.58
C ALA A 76 -19.82 -31.45 11.36
N ASP A 77 -18.87 -32.30 11.00
CA ASP A 77 -17.50 -32.34 11.54
C ASP A 77 -16.50 -31.43 10.79
N GLY A 78 -16.95 -30.72 9.74
CA GLY A 78 -16.20 -29.70 9.02
C GLY A 78 -15.10 -30.23 8.09
N ARG A 79 -15.04 -31.54 7.83
CA ARG A 79 -13.91 -32.17 7.13
C ARG A 79 -14.17 -32.52 5.67
N ARG A 80 -15.42 -32.53 5.20
CA ARG A 80 -15.77 -32.89 3.81
C ARG A 80 -16.85 -31.96 3.25
N THR A 81 -16.70 -31.56 1.99
CA THR A 81 -17.72 -30.83 1.22
C THR A 81 -18.39 -31.76 0.22
N TYR A 82 -19.70 -31.63 0.05
CA TYR A 82 -20.46 -32.30 -0.99
C TYR A 82 -21.49 -31.35 -1.60
N THR A 83 -21.83 -31.58 -2.87
CA THR A 83 -22.74 -30.75 -3.66
C THR A 83 -24.13 -31.35 -3.61
N GLU A 84 -25.12 -30.55 -3.20
CA GLU A 84 -26.52 -30.92 -3.15
C GLU A 84 -27.32 -30.05 -4.12
N THR A 85 -28.12 -30.67 -5.00
CA THR A 85 -28.96 -29.94 -5.97
C THR A 85 -30.30 -29.64 -5.34
N LEU A 86 -30.63 -28.35 -5.22
CA LEU A 86 -31.91 -27.87 -4.69
C LEU A 86 -32.75 -27.27 -5.82
N SER A 87 -34.03 -27.62 -5.86
CA SER A 87 -35.02 -27.00 -6.75
C SER A 87 -35.47 -25.66 -6.15
N VAL A 88 -35.26 -24.55 -6.85
CA VAL A 88 -35.66 -23.21 -6.39
C VAL A 88 -36.80 -22.69 -7.25
N ASP A 89 -37.83 -22.13 -6.60
CA ASP A 89 -38.98 -21.51 -7.27
C ASP A 89 -38.56 -20.26 -8.06
N PRO A 90 -39.23 -19.96 -9.19
CA PRO A 90 -38.89 -18.81 -10.02
C PRO A 90 -39.06 -17.46 -9.28
N PRO A 91 -38.30 -16.43 -9.66
CA PRO A 91 -38.36 -15.11 -9.02
C PRO A 91 -39.73 -14.45 -9.17
N SER A 92 -40.07 -13.56 -8.23
CA SER A 92 -41.39 -12.91 -8.20
C SER A 92 -41.64 -12.04 -9.46
N PRO A 93 -42.90 -11.83 -9.87
CA PRO A 93 -43.25 -11.07 -11.08
C PRO A 93 -42.63 -9.66 -11.13
N ILE A 94 -42.49 -9.00 -9.97
CA ILE A 94 -41.88 -7.67 -9.82
C ILE A 94 -40.39 -7.69 -10.20
N LYS A 95 -39.71 -8.82 -9.96
CA LYS A 95 -38.29 -8.99 -10.26
C LYS A 95 -38.06 -9.31 -11.74
N CYS A 96 -38.98 -10.03 -12.39
CA CYS A 96 -38.95 -10.24 -13.84
C CYS A 96 -39.16 -8.93 -14.61
N MET A 97 -40.15 -8.12 -14.23
CA MET A 97 -40.40 -6.81 -14.86
C MET A 97 -39.19 -5.86 -14.76
N ARG A 98 -38.46 -5.90 -13.64
CA ARG A 98 -37.23 -5.11 -13.47
C ARG A 98 -36.08 -5.58 -14.36
N MET A 99 -36.01 -6.88 -14.69
CA MET A 99 -34.98 -7.42 -15.58
C MET A 99 -35.29 -7.15 -17.05
N GLU A 100 -36.58 -7.17 -17.42
CA GLU A 100 -37.03 -6.81 -18.77
C GLU A 100 -36.79 -5.32 -19.09
N ALA A 101 -37.05 -4.42 -18.12
CA ALA A 101 -36.78 -2.98 -18.29
C ALA A 101 -35.29 -2.65 -18.49
N ILE A 102 -34.38 -3.42 -17.89
CA ILE A 102 -32.92 -3.26 -18.06
C ILE A 102 -32.48 -3.74 -19.47
N HIS A 103 -33.20 -4.72 -20.03
CA HIS A 103 -32.93 -5.24 -21.37
C HIS A 103 -33.43 -4.30 -22.48
N GLU A 104 -34.53 -3.56 -22.27
CA GLU A 104 -35.00 -2.53 -23.22
C GLU A 104 -34.08 -1.29 -23.23
N GLU A 105 -33.59 -0.83 -22.07
CA GLU A 105 -32.65 0.32 -21.99
C GLU A 105 -31.28 0.05 -22.65
N THR A 106 -30.91 -1.21 -22.85
CA THR A 106 -29.66 -1.61 -23.52
C THR A 106 -29.82 -1.81 -25.03
N ALA A 107 -31.04 -2.03 -25.53
CA ALA A 107 -31.33 -2.20 -26.95
C ALA A 107 -31.35 -0.87 -27.73
N ASP A 108 -31.75 0.24 -27.10
CA ASP A 108 -31.89 1.57 -27.73
C ASP A 108 -30.56 2.32 -28.00
N ARG A 109 -29.40 1.68 -27.75
CA ARG A 109 -28.07 2.31 -27.87
C ARG A 109 -27.20 1.77 -29.02
N MET A 110 -27.72 0.89 -29.87
CA MET A 110 -26.94 0.25 -30.94
C MET A 110 -27.65 0.28 -32.29
N ASP A 111 -27.65 1.44 -32.95
CA ASP A 111 -27.95 1.54 -34.39
C ASP A 111 -27.14 2.69 -35.03
N VAL A 112 -25.90 2.40 -35.44
CA VAL A 112 -25.19 3.07 -36.56
C VAL A 112 -24.25 2.04 -37.22
N ASP A 113 -24.44 1.83 -38.52
CA ASP A 113 -23.77 0.85 -39.39
C ASP A 113 -22.23 0.98 -39.50
N ASP A 114 -21.51 -0.14 -39.47
CA ASP A 114 -20.25 -0.36 -40.22
C ASP A 114 -19.98 -1.88 -40.48
N PRO A 115 -19.33 -2.29 -41.61
CA PRO A 115 -19.30 -3.68 -42.11
C PRO A 115 -18.12 -4.55 -41.60
N PRO A 116 -18.11 -5.89 -41.84
CA PRO A 116 -17.47 -6.87 -40.96
C PRO A 116 -16.01 -7.21 -41.33
N LEU A 117 -15.16 -7.40 -40.31
CA LEU A 117 -13.89 -8.13 -40.42
C LEU A 117 -13.72 -9.15 -39.28
N LEU A 118 -13.25 -10.34 -39.68
CA LEU A 118 -13.14 -11.62 -38.95
C LEU A 118 -12.10 -11.62 -37.78
N PRO A 119 -12.12 -12.64 -36.88
CA PRO A 119 -11.67 -12.50 -35.50
C PRO A 119 -10.28 -13.08 -35.19
N LEU A 120 -9.59 -12.50 -34.20
CA LEU A 120 -8.55 -13.17 -33.38
C LEU A 120 -8.66 -12.69 -31.92
N PRO A 121 -8.26 -13.53 -30.93
CA PRO A 121 -8.79 -13.47 -29.57
C PRO A 121 -7.99 -12.52 -28.66
N THR A 122 -8.68 -11.64 -27.94
CA THR A 122 -8.16 -10.92 -26.78
C THR A 122 -8.92 -11.34 -25.53
N PHE A 123 -8.16 -11.81 -24.54
CA PHE A 123 -8.60 -11.98 -23.16
C PHE A 123 -8.68 -10.59 -22.51
N ASP A 124 -9.88 -10.08 -22.30
CA ASP A 124 -10.12 -8.85 -21.55
C ASP A 124 -10.52 -9.15 -20.10
N PHE A 125 -9.67 -8.68 -19.18
CA PHE A 125 -10.05 -8.39 -17.80
C PHE A 125 -10.71 -7.01 -17.75
N PRO A 126 -11.83 -6.80 -17.03
CA PRO A 126 -12.37 -5.47 -16.85
C PRO A 126 -11.47 -4.67 -15.90
N PHE A 127 -10.87 -3.62 -16.44
CA PHE A 127 -10.15 -2.58 -15.72
C PHE A 127 -11.07 -1.35 -15.67
N ASP A 128 -11.70 -1.08 -14.53
CA ASP A 128 -12.47 0.14 -14.32
C ASP A 128 -11.48 1.33 -14.29
N ALA A 129 -11.39 2.01 -15.43
CA ALA A 129 -10.71 3.27 -15.60
C ALA A 129 -11.74 4.40 -15.60
N ASP A 130 -12.28 4.74 -14.42
CA ASP A 130 -13.08 5.95 -14.22
C ASP A 130 -12.66 6.66 -12.93
N LEU A 131 -11.52 7.34 -12.98
CA LEU A 131 -11.15 8.39 -12.02
C LEU A 131 -10.32 9.46 -12.76
N GLU A 132 -10.85 10.00 -13.86
CA GLU A 132 -10.41 11.29 -14.36
C GLU A 132 -11.25 12.41 -13.71
N SER A 133 -10.53 13.26 -12.98
CA SER A 133 -10.88 14.58 -12.47
C SER A 133 -12.19 15.21 -12.98
N GLU A 134 -13.24 15.18 -12.17
CA GLU A 134 -14.31 16.16 -12.24
C GLU A 134 -13.80 17.50 -11.69
N ARG A 135 -13.34 18.38 -12.60
CA ARG A 135 -13.21 19.80 -12.31
C ARG A 135 -14.61 20.41 -12.36
N TYR A 136 -15.16 20.75 -11.21
CA TYR A 136 -16.34 21.59 -11.11
C TYR A 136 -16.01 23.01 -11.63
N ASN A 137 -16.37 23.29 -12.87
CA ASN A 137 -16.58 24.66 -13.35
C ASN A 137 -17.96 25.11 -12.88
N MET A 138 -18.03 25.84 -11.78
CA MET A 138 -19.22 26.62 -11.45
C MET A 138 -19.18 27.93 -12.22
N ASP A 139 -20.07 28.04 -13.21
CA ASP A 139 -20.43 29.30 -13.87
C ASP A 139 -21.15 30.19 -12.84
N LEU A 140 -20.44 31.16 -12.27
CA LEU A 140 -21.03 32.24 -11.47
C LEU A 140 -21.12 33.49 -12.33
N GLY A 141 -22.19 33.55 -13.12
CA GLY A 141 -22.62 34.78 -13.76
C GLY A 141 -23.15 35.76 -12.71
N GLY A 142 -22.51 36.92 -12.60
CA GLY A 142 -23.16 38.15 -12.16
C GLY A 142 -22.86 38.65 -10.75
N ILE A 143 -22.23 39.83 -10.72
CA ILE A 143 -22.28 40.87 -9.67
C ILE A 143 -21.26 40.69 -8.53
N PHE A 144 -20.06 41.28 -8.72
CA PHE A 144 -19.35 42.12 -7.73
C PHE A 144 -18.09 42.71 -8.40
N ASP A 145 -18.10 44.00 -8.73
CA ASP A 145 -16.93 44.74 -9.23
C ASP A 145 -15.99 45.08 -8.07
N TRP A 146 -14.84 44.42 -8.01
CA TRP A 146 -13.70 44.84 -7.19
C TRP A 146 -12.56 45.32 -8.11
N PRO A 147 -11.89 46.45 -7.83
CA PRO A 147 -10.84 46.95 -8.71
C PRO A 147 -9.64 45.99 -8.70
N VAL A 148 -9.46 45.28 -9.82
CA VAL A 148 -8.32 44.40 -10.06
C VAL A 148 -7.10 45.27 -10.35
N LEU A 149 -6.15 45.32 -9.42
CA LEU A 149 -4.80 45.83 -9.70
C LEU A 149 -4.15 44.96 -10.78
N PRO A 150 -3.50 45.52 -11.81
CA PRO A 150 -2.92 44.74 -12.89
C PRO A 150 -1.68 43.99 -12.39
N VAL A 151 -1.87 42.75 -11.94
CA VAL A 151 -0.76 41.82 -11.71
C VAL A 151 -0.22 41.44 -13.08
N ARG A 152 0.97 41.96 -13.42
CA ARG A 152 1.73 41.49 -14.59
C ARG A 152 2.04 40.00 -14.40
N ALA A 153 1.28 39.15 -15.07
CA ALA A 153 1.59 37.73 -15.17
C ALA A 153 3.00 37.57 -15.75
N GLN A 154 3.92 37.03 -14.95
CA GLN A 154 5.18 36.54 -15.48
C GLN A 154 4.85 35.46 -16.51
N ARG A 155 5.25 35.68 -17.78
CA ARG A 155 5.08 34.70 -18.86
C ARG A 155 5.65 33.36 -18.40
N GLY A 156 4.76 32.39 -18.16
CA GLY A 156 5.15 31.03 -17.84
C GLY A 156 6.10 30.52 -18.92
N LYS A 157 7.22 29.90 -18.50
CA LYS A 157 8.11 29.19 -19.43
C LYS A 157 7.23 28.28 -20.30
N LYS A 158 7.31 28.43 -21.63
CA LYS A 158 6.66 27.51 -22.57
C LYS A 158 7.12 26.10 -22.21
N LYS A 159 6.23 25.27 -21.65
CA LYS A 159 6.48 23.83 -21.54
C LYS A 159 6.82 23.36 -22.96
N GLY A 160 7.96 22.68 -23.13
CA GLY A 160 8.34 22.13 -24.43
C GLY A 160 7.17 21.31 -24.99
N LYS A 161 6.91 21.40 -26.30
CA LYS A 161 5.91 20.54 -26.95
C LYS A 161 6.26 19.09 -26.61
N ILE A 162 5.38 18.42 -25.88
CA ILE A 162 5.46 16.98 -25.67
C ILE A 162 5.16 16.37 -27.04
N THR A 163 6.16 15.79 -27.68
CA THR A 163 5.95 15.00 -28.91
C THR A 163 5.05 13.81 -28.56
N PRO A 164 4.05 13.47 -29.39
CA PRO A 164 3.21 12.29 -29.16
C PRO A 164 4.09 11.04 -28.97
N SER A 165 3.80 10.25 -27.93
CA SER A 165 4.59 9.06 -27.57
C SER A 165 4.61 7.98 -28.66
N ASP A 166 3.65 8.03 -29.57
CA ASP A 166 3.39 6.97 -30.55
C ASP A 166 4.55 6.79 -31.54
N LYS A 167 5.25 7.88 -31.88
CA LYS A 167 6.40 7.83 -32.79
C LYS A 167 7.52 6.94 -32.26
N CYS A 168 7.79 6.99 -30.95
CA CYS A 168 8.85 6.20 -30.33
C CYS A 168 8.59 4.69 -30.45
N MET A 169 7.33 4.26 -30.27
CA MET A 169 6.97 2.84 -30.41
C MET A 169 6.99 2.37 -31.86
N HIS A 170 6.59 3.22 -32.82
CA HIS A 170 6.70 2.91 -34.25
C HIS A 170 8.16 2.78 -34.70
N GLU A 171 9.05 3.66 -34.23
CA GLU A 171 10.48 3.58 -34.51
C GLU A 171 11.10 2.34 -33.84
N TRP A 172 10.81 2.09 -32.55
CA TRP A 172 11.31 0.91 -31.83
C TRP A 172 10.85 -0.41 -32.47
N ARG A 173 9.61 -0.49 -32.98
CA ARG A 173 9.10 -1.69 -33.66
C ARG A 173 10.00 -2.11 -34.84
N LEU A 174 10.59 -1.15 -35.55
CA LEU A 174 11.50 -1.44 -36.66
C LEU A 174 12.88 -1.90 -36.18
N LEU A 175 13.29 -1.52 -34.97
CA LEU A 175 14.58 -1.84 -34.35
C LEU A 175 14.53 -3.07 -33.42
N ARG A 176 13.36 -3.66 -33.19
CA ARG A 176 13.17 -4.71 -32.18
C ARG A 176 14.09 -5.93 -32.35
N ASP A 177 14.46 -6.27 -33.60
CA ASP A 177 15.34 -7.39 -33.88
C ASP A 177 16.78 -7.09 -33.41
N GLU A 178 17.24 -5.84 -33.57
CA GLU A 178 18.54 -5.38 -33.03
C GLU A 178 18.53 -5.41 -31.50
N TYR A 179 17.43 -4.97 -30.88
CA TYR A 179 17.26 -5.03 -29.42
C TYR A 179 17.25 -6.47 -28.91
N LEU A 180 16.56 -7.38 -29.60
CA LEU A 180 16.52 -8.79 -29.24
C LEU A 180 17.90 -9.42 -29.35
N GLN A 181 18.64 -9.16 -30.44
CA GLN A 181 20.03 -9.64 -30.60
C GLN A 181 20.93 -9.11 -29.48
N ALA A 182 20.81 -7.83 -29.12
CA ALA A 182 21.56 -7.25 -28.01
C ALA A 182 21.22 -7.90 -26.66
N ILE A 183 19.95 -8.21 -26.39
CA ILE A 183 19.52 -8.89 -25.16
C ILE A 183 20.01 -10.35 -25.13
N ILE A 184 19.82 -11.11 -26.21
CA ILE A 184 20.26 -12.51 -26.30
C ILE A 184 21.79 -12.61 -26.20
N ARG A 185 22.52 -11.63 -26.72
CA ARG A 185 23.98 -11.55 -26.54
C ARG A 185 24.39 -11.49 -25.07
N LEU A 186 23.58 -10.86 -24.20
CA LEU A 186 23.79 -10.84 -22.75
C LEU A 186 23.47 -12.19 -22.07
N GLU A 187 22.79 -13.12 -22.73
CA GLU A 187 22.61 -14.48 -22.22
C GLU A 187 23.86 -15.36 -22.45
N GLY A 188 24.76 -14.95 -23.35
CA GLY A 188 26.05 -15.58 -23.59
C GLY A 188 27.24 -14.78 -23.02
N PRO A 189 28.48 -15.19 -23.32
CA PRO A 189 29.69 -14.49 -22.88
C PRO A 189 29.90 -13.10 -23.49
N GLY A 190 29.08 -12.71 -24.48
CA GLY A 190 29.28 -11.48 -25.24
C GLY A 190 30.55 -11.55 -26.08
N ASP A 191 31.35 -10.47 -26.06
CA ASP A 191 32.67 -10.40 -26.72
C ASP A 191 33.79 -10.92 -25.82
N ALA A 192 33.47 -11.70 -24.78
CA ALA A 192 34.49 -12.38 -24.00
C ALA A 192 35.11 -13.50 -24.85
N ASP A 193 35.92 -13.11 -25.83
CA ASP A 193 36.78 -13.95 -26.67
C ASP A 193 38.05 -14.39 -25.91
N GLU A 194 38.17 -13.96 -24.65
CA GLU A 194 39.38 -14.09 -23.87
C GLU A 194 39.38 -15.42 -23.11
N ALA A 195 40.25 -16.34 -23.54
CA ALA A 195 40.64 -17.53 -22.77
C ALA A 195 41.25 -17.19 -21.38
N VAL A 196 41.44 -15.90 -21.09
CA VAL A 196 42.10 -15.35 -19.92
C VAL A 196 41.24 -14.29 -19.24
N CYS A 197 41.32 -14.22 -17.91
CA CYS A 197 40.55 -13.28 -17.11
C CYS A 197 41.02 -11.83 -17.35
N PRO A 198 40.12 -10.87 -17.61
CA PRO A 198 40.50 -9.49 -17.92
C PRO A 198 41.24 -8.78 -16.78
N SER A 199 41.06 -9.24 -15.53
CA SER A 199 41.70 -8.63 -14.36
C SER A 199 43.09 -9.19 -14.02
N CYS A 200 43.37 -10.46 -14.31
CA CYS A 200 44.65 -11.08 -13.92
C CYS A 200 45.40 -11.73 -15.09
N GLN A 201 44.78 -11.85 -16.25
CA GLN A 201 45.36 -12.38 -17.50
C GLN A 201 45.90 -13.82 -17.44
N ASP A 202 45.74 -14.51 -16.30
CA ASP A 202 46.34 -15.83 -16.07
C ASP A 202 45.35 -17.02 -16.03
N ALA A 203 44.08 -16.76 -15.70
CA ALA A 203 43.12 -17.83 -15.40
C ALA A 203 41.87 -17.73 -16.27
N VAL A 204 41.28 -18.88 -16.61
CA VAL A 204 40.06 -18.94 -17.42
C VAL A 204 38.89 -18.28 -16.67
N PRO A 205 38.23 -17.25 -17.25
CA PRO A 205 37.09 -16.61 -16.64
C PRO A 205 35.84 -17.49 -16.80
N THR A 206 35.10 -17.70 -15.70
CA THR A 206 33.86 -18.51 -15.72
C THR A 206 32.72 -17.88 -14.93
N LEU A 207 32.95 -16.78 -14.20
CA LEU A 207 31.95 -16.16 -13.34
C LEU A 207 31.59 -14.77 -13.83
N ARG A 208 30.28 -14.50 -13.94
CA ARG A 208 29.74 -13.19 -14.29
C ARG A 208 28.88 -12.66 -13.15
N CYS A 209 28.97 -11.37 -12.87
CA CYS A 209 28.05 -10.71 -11.95
C CYS A 209 26.87 -10.07 -12.70
N ARG A 210 25.64 -10.28 -12.23
CA ARG A 210 24.44 -9.64 -12.80
C ARG A 210 24.19 -8.21 -12.31
N ASP A 211 24.78 -7.85 -11.17
CA ASP A 211 24.51 -6.58 -10.49
C ASP A 211 25.62 -5.54 -10.75
N CYS A 212 26.81 -5.97 -11.15
CA CYS A 212 27.87 -5.08 -11.61
C CYS A 212 27.58 -4.58 -13.03
N PHE A 213 28.02 -3.35 -13.31
CA PHE A 213 28.06 -2.81 -14.66
C PHE A 213 29.18 -3.48 -15.47
N GLY A 214 28.98 -3.67 -16.79
CA GLY A 214 30.01 -4.20 -17.71
C GLY A 214 29.74 -5.61 -18.21
N GLY A 215 29.13 -6.48 -17.40
CA GLY A 215 28.74 -7.83 -17.81
C GLY A 215 29.91 -8.78 -18.13
N GLU A 216 31.17 -8.39 -17.83
CA GLU A 216 32.33 -9.22 -18.13
C GLU A 216 32.40 -10.47 -17.25
N ILE A 217 33.12 -11.48 -17.74
CA ILE A 217 33.37 -12.72 -17.03
C ILE A 217 34.76 -12.66 -16.39
N TYR A 218 34.87 -13.12 -15.15
CA TYR A 218 36.10 -13.13 -14.36
C TYR A 218 36.42 -14.55 -13.89
N CYS A 219 37.70 -14.80 -13.57
CA CYS A 219 38.08 -16.01 -12.83
C CYS A 219 37.58 -15.95 -11.38
N GLN A 220 37.54 -17.10 -10.71
CA GLN A 220 37.06 -17.21 -9.32
C GLN A 220 37.77 -16.23 -8.37
N GLY A 221 39.11 -16.16 -8.41
CA GLY A 221 39.88 -15.29 -7.53
C GLY A 221 39.59 -13.80 -7.72
N CYS A 222 39.52 -13.34 -8.98
CA CYS A 222 39.22 -11.93 -9.28
C CYS A 222 37.78 -11.57 -8.94
N CYS A 223 36.83 -12.46 -9.22
CA CYS A 223 35.43 -12.28 -8.85
C CYS A 223 35.27 -12.11 -7.33
N LEU A 224 35.89 -12.98 -6.53
CA LEU A 224 35.82 -12.88 -5.06
C LEU A 224 36.47 -11.60 -4.52
N LYS A 225 37.62 -11.19 -5.07
CA LYS A 225 38.30 -9.95 -4.67
C LYS A 225 37.43 -8.72 -4.94
N MET A 226 36.81 -8.65 -6.12
CA MET A 226 35.93 -7.54 -6.52
C MET A 226 34.68 -7.46 -5.62
N HIS A 227 34.10 -8.61 -5.26
CA HIS A 227 32.87 -8.67 -4.46
C HIS A 227 33.10 -8.70 -2.95
N ALA A 228 34.33 -8.56 -2.46
CA ALA A 228 34.63 -8.56 -1.03
C ALA A 228 33.83 -7.50 -0.23
N LYS A 229 33.52 -6.36 -0.87
CA LYS A 229 32.69 -5.28 -0.28
C LYS A 229 31.22 -5.34 -0.70
N SER A 230 30.88 -6.19 -1.67
CA SER A 230 29.53 -6.35 -2.22
C SER A 230 29.11 -7.83 -2.20
N PRO A 231 29.03 -8.44 -0.99
CA PRO A 231 28.86 -9.88 -0.87
C PRO A 231 27.45 -10.40 -1.25
N LEU A 232 26.54 -9.49 -1.59
CA LEU A 232 25.15 -9.78 -1.91
C LEU A 232 24.87 -9.71 -3.42
N HIS A 233 25.90 -9.48 -4.24
CA HIS A 233 25.71 -9.53 -5.68
C HIS A 233 25.39 -10.95 -6.17
N ARG A 234 24.52 -11.03 -7.18
CA ARG A 234 24.11 -12.25 -7.86
C ARG A 234 25.15 -12.61 -8.92
N ILE A 235 25.57 -13.86 -8.91
CA ILE A 235 26.64 -14.38 -9.76
C ILE A 235 26.10 -15.56 -10.56
N ASP A 236 26.50 -15.65 -11.82
CA ASP A 236 26.31 -16.82 -12.65
C ASP A 236 27.65 -17.46 -12.99
N ARG A 237 27.62 -18.77 -13.24
CA ARG A 237 28.76 -19.54 -13.74
C ARG A 237 28.49 -20.04 -15.15
N TRP A 238 29.44 -19.82 -16.05
CA TRP A 238 29.46 -20.38 -17.38
C TRP A 238 29.90 -21.85 -17.34
N ASP A 239 29.14 -22.74 -17.97
CA ASP A 239 29.47 -24.17 -18.09
C ASP A 239 29.99 -24.56 -19.49
N GLY A 240 30.08 -23.60 -20.40
CA GLY A 240 30.44 -23.82 -21.82
C GLY A 240 29.26 -23.66 -22.77
N GLN A 241 28.03 -23.80 -22.29
CA GLN A 241 26.80 -23.69 -23.09
C GLN A 241 25.86 -22.60 -22.58
N MET A 242 25.71 -22.47 -21.26
CA MET A 242 24.81 -21.51 -20.65
C MET A 242 25.30 -21.03 -19.28
N PHE A 243 24.72 -19.93 -18.81
CA PHE A 243 24.94 -19.44 -17.46
C PHE A 243 23.99 -20.11 -16.47
N HIS A 244 24.58 -20.70 -15.42
CA HIS A 244 23.84 -21.23 -14.27
C HIS A 244 23.97 -20.29 -13.08
N PRO A 245 22.86 -19.95 -12.39
CA PRO A 245 22.93 -19.18 -11.16
C PRO A 245 23.80 -19.90 -10.12
N THR A 246 24.78 -19.18 -9.58
CA THR A 246 25.62 -19.64 -8.47
C THR A 246 25.61 -18.61 -7.34
N THR A 247 26.32 -18.89 -6.25
CA THR A 247 26.47 -17.91 -5.16
C THR A 247 27.94 -17.67 -4.89
N LEU A 248 28.28 -16.47 -4.44
CA LEU A 248 29.64 -16.15 -3.99
C LEU A 248 30.13 -17.15 -2.93
N THR A 249 29.24 -17.60 -2.03
CA THR A 249 29.55 -18.63 -1.04
C THR A 249 29.86 -19.99 -1.65
N ALA A 250 29.14 -20.42 -2.69
CA ALA A 250 29.48 -21.66 -3.41
C ALA A 250 30.87 -21.56 -4.07
N GLN A 251 31.30 -20.35 -4.43
CA GLN A 251 32.65 -20.06 -4.93
C GLN A 251 33.69 -19.86 -3.81
N GLY A 252 33.35 -20.11 -2.54
CA GLY A 252 34.28 -20.02 -1.41
C GLY A 252 34.26 -18.69 -0.66
N MET A 253 33.36 -17.75 -0.98
CA MET A 253 33.25 -16.50 -0.23
C MET A 253 32.65 -16.72 1.16
N ILE A 254 33.31 -16.16 2.16
CA ILE A 254 32.83 -16.12 3.54
C ILE A 254 32.63 -14.68 3.95
N VAL A 255 31.41 -14.33 4.37
CA VAL A 255 31.13 -12.99 4.86
C VAL A 255 31.61 -12.87 6.30
N GLN A 256 32.63 -12.04 6.51
CA GLN A 256 33.17 -11.76 7.83
C GLN A 256 32.31 -10.70 8.55
N LEU A 257 31.50 -11.15 9.51
CA LEU A 257 30.76 -10.27 10.42
C LEU A 257 31.56 -9.94 11.69
N CYS A 258 32.72 -10.58 11.86
CA CYS A 258 33.64 -10.36 12.96
C CYS A 258 34.41 -9.02 12.84
N HIS A 259 35.14 -8.66 13.89
CA HIS A 259 36.15 -7.59 13.82
C HIS A 259 37.33 -8.00 12.93
N ALA A 260 38.02 -7.01 12.35
CA ALA A 260 39.21 -7.25 11.54
C ALA A 260 40.28 -8.04 12.33
N GLY A 261 40.87 -9.07 11.71
CA GLY A 261 41.89 -9.91 12.34
C GLY A 261 41.36 -10.90 13.39
N CYS A 262 40.10 -11.33 13.29
CA CYS A 262 39.51 -12.29 14.22
C CYS A 262 40.25 -13.63 14.24
N VAL A 263 40.79 -14.00 15.40
CA VAL A 263 41.55 -15.25 15.59
C VAL A 263 40.66 -16.48 15.84
N ALA A 264 39.40 -16.29 16.22
CA ALA A 264 38.46 -17.37 16.51
C ALA A 264 37.08 -17.13 15.87
N PRO A 265 36.95 -17.21 14.53
CA PRO A 265 35.65 -17.08 13.86
C PRO A 265 34.75 -18.30 14.10
N VAL A 266 33.46 -18.05 14.33
CA VAL A 266 32.41 -19.06 14.44
C VAL A 266 31.57 -19.06 13.17
N ARG A 267 31.73 -20.12 12.37
CA ARG A 267 31.15 -20.30 11.04
C ARG A 267 29.69 -20.74 11.10
N VAL A 268 28.85 -20.11 10.28
CA VAL A 268 27.48 -20.54 9.98
C VAL A 268 27.35 -20.69 8.46
N LYS A 269 27.19 -21.92 7.96
CA LYS A 269 27.27 -22.25 6.53
C LYS A 269 25.99 -21.97 5.72
N SER A 270 24.83 -21.96 6.39
CA SER A 270 23.51 -21.87 5.75
C SER A 270 22.72 -20.68 6.27
N PHE A 271 23.35 -19.50 6.33
CA PHE A 271 22.70 -18.28 6.78
C PHE A 271 21.80 -17.72 5.68
N VAL A 272 20.53 -17.47 6.00
CA VAL A 272 19.56 -16.92 5.04
C VAL A 272 19.49 -15.42 5.20
N LEU A 273 19.77 -14.67 4.13
CA LEU A 273 19.63 -13.21 4.13
C LEU A 273 18.58 -12.79 3.10
N LEU A 274 17.56 -12.08 3.55
CA LEU A 274 16.56 -11.45 2.68
C LEU A 274 17.09 -10.09 2.21
N ASP A 275 17.23 -9.92 0.90
CA ASP A 275 17.64 -8.65 0.28
C ASP A 275 16.72 -8.27 -0.89
N ILE A 276 16.86 -7.04 -1.37
CA ILE A 276 16.08 -6.56 -2.51
C ILE A 276 16.43 -7.40 -3.75
N GLY A 277 15.42 -8.03 -4.35
CA GLY A 277 15.57 -8.79 -5.59
C GLY A 277 16.10 -10.22 -5.42
N CYS A 278 16.51 -10.65 -4.22
CA CYS A 278 16.97 -12.01 -3.99
C CYS A 278 16.99 -12.42 -2.50
N ILE A 279 16.77 -13.72 -2.24
CA ILE A 279 17.08 -14.34 -0.96
C ILE A 279 18.43 -15.05 -1.08
N HIS A 280 19.42 -14.65 -0.28
CA HIS A 280 20.76 -15.22 -0.33
C HIS A 280 20.93 -16.37 0.68
N LEU A 281 21.68 -17.40 0.25
CA LEU A 281 22.22 -18.44 1.12
C LEU A 281 23.72 -18.19 1.26
N LEU A 282 24.15 -17.80 2.44
CA LEU A 282 25.49 -17.30 2.72
C LEU A 282 26.20 -18.18 3.77
N THR A 283 27.52 -18.23 3.66
CA THR A 283 28.39 -18.63 4.76
C THR A 283 28.91 -17.37 5.45
N VAL A 284 28.63 -17.26 6.74
CA VAL A 284 29.01 -16.10 7.55
C VAL A 284 29.86 -16.52 8.74
N ASP A 285 30.84 -15.69 9.10
CA ASP A 285 31.68 -15.88 10.27
C ASP A 285 31.36 -14.80 11.32
N PHE A 286 30.91 -15.26 12.50
CA PHE A 286 30.77 -14.41 13.69
C PHE A 286 32.05 -14.41 14.51
N CYS A 287 32.27 -13.37 15.33
CA CYS A 287 33.38 -13.38 16.28
C CYS A 287 33.09 -14.33 17.46
N GLY A 288 33.98 -15.28 17.72
CA GLY A 288 33.98 -16.17 18.89
C GLY A 288 35.02 -15.83 19.96
N CYS A 289 35.83 -14.78 19.77
CA CYS A 289 36.86 -14.40 20.73
C CYS A 289 36.26 -13.90 22.05
N GLU A 290 36.94 -14.15 23.18
CA GLU A 290 36.58 -13.57 24.48
C GLU A 290 36.70 -12.04 24.50
N ARG A 291 37.61 -11.48 23.67
CA ARG A 291 37.78 -10.03 23.40
C ARG A 291 36.51 -9.34 22.87
N ARG A 292 35.43 -10.08 22.64
CA ARG A 292 34.13 -9.55 22.24
C ARG A 292 33.49 -8.64 23.30
N HIS A 293 34.05 -8.53 24.52
CA HIS A 293 33.55 -7.69 25.61
C HIS A 293 32.02 -7.86 25.82
N GLY A 294 31.52 -9.08 25.71
CA GLY A 294 30.09 -9.37 25.85
C GLY A 294 29.18 -8.90 24.70
N ARG A 295 29.71 -8.39 23.56
CA ARG A 295 28.87 -8.09 22.38
C ARG A 295 28.11 -9.33 21.92
N LYS A 296 26.86 -9.15 21.50
CA LYS A 296 25.96 -10.22 21.06
C LYS A 296 25.87 -10.29 19.54
N ARG A 297 25.53 -11.44 18.96
CA ARG A 297 25.54 -11.65 17.48
C ARG A 297 24.61 -10.70 16.74
N ARG A 298 23.49 -10.34 17.36
CA ARG A 298 22.58 -9.31 16.86
C ARG A 298 23.26 -7.95 16.64
N THR A 299 24.20 -7.56 17.51
CA THR A 299 24.87 -6.26 17.41
C THR A 299 25.75 -6.21 16.17
N ASP A 300 26.47 -7.28 15.88
CA ASP A 300 27.34 -7.39 14.69
C ASP A 300 26.51 -7.28 13.41
N LEU A 301 25.36 -7.97 13.35
CA LEU A 301 24.41 -7.87 12.23
C LEU A 301 23.86 -6.46 12.06
N LEU A 302 23.37 -5.84 13.14
CA LEU A 302 22.80 -4.49 13.09
C LEU A 302 23.83 -3.45 12.63
N GLN A 303 25.10 -3.57 13.03
CA GLN A 303 26.19 -2.71 12.56
C GLN A 303 26.47 -2.87 11.06
N LYS A 304 26.22 -4.07 10.51
CA LYS A 304 26.27 -4.34 9.06
C LYS A 304 24.95 -4.06 8.34
N ARG A 305 24.01 -3.37 9.01
CA ARG A 305 22.67 -3.04 8.49
C ARG A 305 21.83 -4.27 8.13
N TRP A 306 22.05 -5.38 8.84
CA TRP A 306 21.24 -6.59 8.74
C TRP A 306 20.42 -6.74 10.02
N TYR A 307 19.11 -6.79 9.85
CA TYR A 307 18.16 -6.94 10.94
C TYR A 307 17.93 -8.45 11.20
N PRO A 308 18.22 -8.96 12.41
CA PRO A 308 18.14 -10.38 12.68
C PRO A 308 16.70 -10.84 12.97
N ALA A 309 16.35 -12.06 12.55
CA ALA A 309 15.06 -12.68 12.88
C ALA A 309 14.95 -13.20 14.33
N THR A 310 16.10 -13.51 14.96
CA THR A 310 16.22 -13.97 16.36
C THR A 310 17.44 -13.32 17.02
N HIS A 311 17.50 -13.32 18.36
CA HIS A 311 18.39 -12.39 19.08
C HIS A 311 19.76 -12.94 19.48
N ASP A 312 19.87 -14.25 19.74
CA ASP A 312 21.06 -14.85 20.35
C ASP A 312 21.88 -15.65 19.34
N THR A 313 21.23 -16.55 18.59
CA THR A 313 21.83 -17.37 17.53
C THR A 313 21.11 -17.19 16.19
N PRO A 314 21.18 -15.99 15.59
CA PRO A 314 20.51 -15.71 14.33
C PRO A 314 21.05 -16.58 13.19
N GLN A 315 20.14 -17.24 12.47
CA GLN A 315 20.41 -17.94 11.21
C GLN A 315 19.73 -17.26 10.01
N THR A 316 18.83 -16.32 10.26
CA THR A 316 18.10 -15.56 9.26
C THR A 316 18.17 -14.08 9.61
N ALA A 317 18.37 -13.23 8.60
CA ALA A 317 18.27 -11.78 8.72
C ALA A 317 17.67 -11.18 7.45
N ALA A 318 17.29 -9.90 7.51
CA ALA A 318 16.92 -9.08 6.37
C ALA A 318 17.81 -7.84 6.31
N THR A 319 18.17 -7.37 5.12
CA THR A 319 18.86 -6.08 5.01
C THR A 319 17.91 -4.94 5.42
N PHE A 320 18.45 -3.84 5.94
CA PHE A 320 17.63 -2.66 6.25
C PHE A 320 16.95 -2.11 5.00
N ASN A 321 17.63 -2.19 3.85
CA ASN A 321 17.08 -1.75 2.57
C ASN A 321 15.87 -2.60 2.17
N TYR A 322 15.91 -3.93 2.35
CA TYR A 322 14.77 -4.81 2.09
C TYR A 322 13.55 -4.44 2.94
N LEU A 323 13.76 -4.22 4.24
CA LEU A 323 12.68 -3.81 5.15
C LEU A 323 12.13 -2.42 4.82
N ASP A 324 12.99 -1.45 4.49
CA ASP A 324 12.56 -0.10 4.10
C ASP A 324 11.82 -0.11 2.76
N PHE A 325 12.30 -0.87 1.78
CA PHE A 325 11.65 -1.05 0.49
C PHE A 325 10.26 -1.69 0.66
N PHE A 326 10.14 -2.70 1.52
CA PHE A 326 8.85 -3.30 1.85
C PHE A 326 7.85 -2.27 2.42
N LEU A 327 8.29 -1.39 3.32
CA LEU A 327 7.41 -0.35 3.87
C LEU A 327 6.92 0.58 2.77
N ILE A 328 7.81 1.03 1.86
CA ILE A 328 7.43 1.87 0.73
C ILE A 328 6.41 1.16 -0.17
N GLN A 329 6.62 -0.12 -0.51
CA GLN A 329 5.68 -0.89 -1.34
C GLN A 329 4.32 -1.08 -0.66
N THR A 330 4.29 -1.28 0.66
CA THR A 330 3.03 -1.36 1.40
C THR A 330 2.27 -0.03 1.37
N HIS A 331 2.97 1.10 1.45
CA HIS A 331 2.35 2.42 1.47
C HIS A 331 1.93 2.92 0.09
N GLN A 332 2.78 2.73 -0.93
CA GLN A 332 2.55 3.26 -2.28
C GLN A 332 1.75 2.30 -3.16
N ALA A 333 2.13 1.02 -3.19
CA ALA A 333 1.54 0.02 -4.09
C ALA A 333 0.51 -0.87 -3.40
N LYS A 334 0.26 -0.65 -2.10
CA LYS A 334 -0.66 -1.47 -1.27
C LYS A 334 -0.37 -2.97 -1.35
N THR A 335 0.90 -3.33 -1.59
CA THR A 335 1.31 -4.73 -1.81
C THR A 335 1.14 -5.55 -0.54
N ALA A 336 0.51 -6.72 -0.65
CA ALA A 336 0.41 -7.65 0.46
C ALA A 336 1.80 -8.21 0.81
N MET A 337 2.03 -8.47 2.11
CA MET A 337 3.34 -8.94 2.58
C MET A 337 3.73 -10.29 1.97
N TYR A 338 2.75 -11.18 1.77
CA TYR A 338 2.98 -12.47 1.13
C TYR A 338 3.47 -12.32 -0.31
N ASP A 339 2.78 -11.51 -1.11
CA ASP A 339 3.14 -11.30 -2.52
C ASP A 339 4.51 -10.65 -2.66
N PHE A 340 4.84 -9.69 -1.80
CA PHE A 340 6.17 -9.09 -1.77
C PHE A 340 7.27 -10.13 -1.48
N TYR A 341 7.05 -11.00 -0.50
CA TYR A 341 7.98 -12.06 -0.15
C TYR A 341 8.12 -13.09 -1.28
N VAL A 342 7.00 -13.50 -1.90
CA VAL A 342 6.98 -14.42 -3.04
C VAL A 342 7.66 -13.81 -4.26
N ALA A 343 7.42 -12.53 -4.56
CA ALA A 343 8.11 -11.83 -5.65
C ALA A 343 9.63 -11.83 -5.45
N THR A 344 10.09 -11.63 -4.23
CA THR A 344 11.52 -11.71 -3.88
C THR A 344 12.08 -13.12 -4.08
N MET A 345 11.31 -14.16 -3.70
CA MET A 345 11.69 -15.56 -3.97
C MET A 345 11.78 -15.86 -5.47
N ARG A 346 10.78 -15.44 -6.24
CA ARG A 346 10.69 -15.66 -7.70
C ARG A 346 11.79 -14.91 -8.46
N SER A 347 12.21 -13.75 -7.96
CA SER A 347 13.31 -12.97 -8.56
C SER A 347 14.65 -13.71 -8.55
N ARG A 348 14.85 -14.66 -7.63
CA ARG A 348 16.03 -15.54 -7.64
C ARG A 348 15.87 -16.72 -8.62
N ASN A 349 14.68 -17.31 -8.66
CA ASN A 349 14.41 -18.45 -9.51
C ASN A 349 12.91 -18.57 -9.84
N GLY A 350 12.56 -18.34 -11.10
CA GLY A 350 11.20 -18.49 -11.61
C GLY A 350 10.72 -19.94 -11.70
N THR A 351 11.62 -20.93 -11.58
CA THR A 351 11.30 -22.37 -11.78
C THR A 351 10.70 -23.06 -10.55
N GLY A 352 10.55 -22.36 -9.42
CA GLY A 352 9.86 -22.90 -8.24
C GLY A 352 10.70 -23.82 -7.33
N ILE A 353 12.03 -23.87 -7.50
CA ILE A 353 12.92 -24.62 -6.59
C ILE A 353 12.77 -24.09 -5.16
N LYS A 354 12.49 -25.00 -4.22
CA LYS A 354 12.14 -24.70 -2.82
C LYS A 354 13.33 -24.12 -2.05
N LEU A 355 13.39 -22.79 -1.93
CA LEU A 355 14.13 -22.15 -0.85
C LEU A 355 13.44 -22.43 0.49
N PRO A 356 14.18 -22.46 1.61
CA PRO A 356 13.57 -22.53 2.93
C PRO A 356 12.58 -21.38 3.10
N ASN A 357 11.33 -21.69 3.42
CA ASN A 357 10.35 -20.66 3.71
C ASN A 357 10.78 -19.89 4.96
N ARG A 358 10.95 -18.57 4.82
CA ARG A 358 11.28 -17.61 5.87
C ARG A 358 10.24 -16.50 6.02
N TYR A 359 9.04 -16.73 5.49
CA TYR A 359 7.93 -15.80 5.62
C TYR A 359 7.55 -15.50 7.09
N PRO A 360 7.50 -16.48 8.02
CA PRO A 360 7.24 -16.19 9.43
C PRO A 360 8.30 -15.28 10.08
N GLU A 361 9.57 -15.50 9.75
CA GLU A 361 10.68 -14.67 10.21
C GLU A 361 10.58 -13.26 9.63
N PHE A 362 10.20 -13.13 8.35
CA PHE A 362 9.96 -11.85 7.71
C PHE A 362 8.85 -11.05 8.38
N LEU A 363 7.68 -11.67 8.64
CA LEU A 363 6.57 -11.07 9.38
C LEU A 363 7.02 -10.50 10.73
N ARG A 364 7.82 -11.27 11.47
CA ARG A 364 8.38 -10.86 12.76
C ARG A 364 9.31 -9.65 12.61
N MET A 365 10.25 -9.71 11.66
CA MET A 365 11.21 -8.62 11.44
C MET A 365 10.51 -7.33 11.03
N VAL A 366 9.52 -7.38 10.15
CA VAL A 366 8.73 -6.21 9.74
C VAL A 366 8.03 -5.58 10.94
N ARG A 367 7.39 -6.39 11.80
CA ARG A 367 6.70 -5.88 12.99
C ARG A 367 7.66 -5.16 13.92
N GLN A 368 8.82 -5.77 14.20
CA GLN A 368 9.84 -5.15 15.04
C GLN A 368 10.44 -3.89 14.37
N TRP A 369 10.65 -3.92 13.06
CA TRP A 369 11.19 -2.81 12.28
C TRP A 369 10.27 -1.59 12.32
N ARG A 370 8.96 -1.78 12.08
CA ARG A 370 7.95 -0.71 12.20
C ARG A 370 7.98 -0.09 13.59
N HIS A 371 8.05 -0.92 14.63
CA HIS A 371 8.16 -0.44 16.00
C HIS A 371 9.41 0.41 16.22
N ILE A 372 10.60 -0.09 15.86
CA ILE A 372 11.86 0.64 16.03
C ILE A 372 11.89 1.94 15.20
N LYS A 373 11.36 1.94 13.97
CA LYS A 373 11.23 3.14 13.15
C LYS A 373 10.37 4.19 13.83
N LEU A 374 9.23 3.79 14.39
CA LEU A 374 8.36 4.67 15.16
C LEU A 374 9.11 5.28 16.36
N LEU A 375 9.87 4.48 17.11
CA LEU A 375 10.68 4.98 18.23
C LEU A 375 11.77 5.96 17.78
N LYS A 376 12.42 5.63 16.65
CA LYS A 376 13.49 6.45 16.07
C LYS A 376 12.95 7.80 15.63
N TRP A 377 11.82 7.84 14.91
CA TRP A 377 11.20 9.08 14.44
C TRP A 377 10.72 9.97 15.59
N ALA A 378 10.23 9.37 16.67
CA ALA A 378 9.88 10.09 17.90
C ALA A 378 11.11 10.47 18.76
N GLY A 379 12.35 10.28 18.27
CA GLY A 379 13.57 10.71 18.96
C GLY A 379 13.88 9.94 20.25
N ARG A 380 13.25 8.78 20.49
CA ARG A 380 13.23 8.13 21.80
C ARG A 380 14.57 7.55 22.26
N ALA A 381 15.52 7.39 21.34
CA ALA A 381 16.88 6.99 21.69
C ALA A 381 17.67 8.10 22.41
N HIS A 382 17.21 9.36 22.33
CA HIS A 382 17.85 10.52 22.95
C HIS A 382 17.17 10.98 24.24
N ASP A 383 16.04 10.37 24.60
CA ASP A 383 15.34 10.66 25.86
C ASP A 383 16.01 9.86 27.00
N PRO A 384 16.45 10.51 28.11
CA PRO A 384 17.06 9.82 29.24
C PRO A 384 16.20 8.71 29.87
N SER A 385 14.87 8.83 29.77
CA SER A 385 13.92 7.84 30.24
C SER A 385 13.76 6.62 29.31
N GLY A 386 14.47 6.64 28.17
CA GLY A 386 14.56 5.55 27.21
C GLY A 386 13.23 5.21 26.54
N VAL A 387 12.99 3.92 26.28
CA VAL A 387 11.75 3.44 25.65
C VAL A 387 10.56 3.50 26.61
N ASN A 388 10.79 3.42 27.92
CA ASN A 388 9.74 3.21 28.92
C ASN A 388 9.14 4.50 29.50
N GLY A 389 9.87 5.62 29.55
CA GLY A 389 9.34 6.85 30.13
C GLY A 389 8.44 7.66 29.19
N ARG A 390 7.28 7.11 28.82
CA ARG A 390 6.41 7.73 27.80
C ARG A 390 5.04 8.12 28.30
N ARG A 391 4.51 9.18 27.69
CA ARG A 391 3.11 9.60 27.80
C ARG A 391 2.26 8.87 26.76
N SER A 392 1.01 8.60 27.12
CA SER A 392 0.03 7.95 26.23
C SER A 392 -0.13 8.73 24.92
N GLY A 393 0.01 8.06 23.78
CA GLY A 393 -0.11 8.64 22.43
C GLY A 393 1.09 9.45 21.92
N ALA A 394 2.21 9.51 22.65
CA ALA A 394 3.34 10.39 22.31
C ALA A 394 4.12 10.04 21.02
N LEU A 395 3.90 8.88 20.42
CA LEU A 395 4.58 8.47 19.18
C LEU A 395 3.80 8.83 17.91
N VAL A 396 2.61 9.41 18.02
CA VAL A 396 1.78 9.77 16.86
C VAL A 396 2.35 10.99 16.14
N ILE A 397 2.30 10.94 14.81
CA ILE A 397 2.46 12.14 13.99
C ILE A 397 1.13 12.90 14.06
N GLU A 398 1.11 13.95 14.87
CA GLU A 398 -0.06 14.81 14.95
C GLU A 398 -0.24 15.62 13.67
N CYS A 399 -1.49 15.88 13.30
CA CYS A 399 -1.80 16.75 12.17
C CYS A 399 -1.19 18.15 12.39
N PRO A 400 -0.35 18.64 11.47
CA PRO A 400 0.30 19.96 11.61
C PRO A 400 -0.70 21.12 11.68
N ALA A 401 -1.84 20.98 11.00
CA ALA A 401 -2.86 22.03 10.86
C ALA A 401 -3.97 21.96 11.92
N CYS A 402 -4.13 20.82 12.60
CA CYS A 402 -5.12 20.70 13.68
C CYS A 402 -4.70 21.62 14.86
N LEU A 403 -5.69 22.24 15.51
CA LEU A 403 -5.48 23.35 16.44
C LEU A 403 -4.82 22.89 17.75
N ARG A 404 -3.75 23.57 18.14
CA ARG A 404 -2.93 23.28 19.33
C ARG A 404 -2.49 24.58 20.02
N PRO A 405 -3.06 24.87 21.21
CA PRO A 405 -2.63 26.02 22.01
C PRO A 405 -1.12 26.02 22.25
N ALA A 406 -0.53 27.21 22.22
CA ALA A 406 0.92 27.45 22.33
C ALA A 406 1.81 26.82 21.22
N VAL A 407 1.23 26.21 20.19
CA VAL A 407 1.97 25.64 19.05
C VAL A 407 1.65 26.37 17.75
N ASN A 408 0.37 26.37 17.35
CA ASN A 408 -0.08 26.95 16.08
C ASN A 408 -1.32 27.86 16.23
N LEU A 409 -1.61 28.28 17.47
CA LEU A 409 -2.67 29.25 17.77
C LEU A 409 -2.07 30.57 18.26
N PRO A 410 -2.66 31.72 17.87
CA PRO A 410 -2.35 33.02 18.47
C PRO A 410 -2.57 32.99 19.99
N PRO A 411 -1.80 33.72 20.83
CA PRO A 411 -1.97 33.70 22.29
C PRO A 411 -3.36 34.13 22.78
N ASP A 412 -4.04 35.00 22.04
CA ASP A 412 -5.33 35.62 22.35
C ASP A 412 -6.53 34.94 21.68
N TRP A 413 -6.34 33.75 21.10
CA TRP A 413 -7.36 32.99 20.38
C TRP A 413 -8.67 32.78 21.18
N GLU A 414 -8.60 32.76 22.50
CA GLU A 414 -9.76 32.58 23.40
C GLU A 414 -10.70 33.80 23.40
N ASN A 415 -10.13 34.99 23.19
CA ASN A 415 -10.85 36.26 23.20
C ASN A 415 -11.34 36.65 21.80
N ALA A 416 -11.24 35.74 20.84
CA ALA A 416 -11.66 36.00 19.48
C ALA A 416 -13.12 36.47 19.42
N PRO A 417 -13.43 37.49 18.58
CA PRO A 417 -14.80 37.94 18.37
C PRO A 417 -15.73 36.78 18.02
N PRO A 418 -17.01 36.80 18.43
CA PRO A 418 -17.95 35.72 18.12
C PRO A 418 -18.01 35.35 16.63
N ALA A 419 -17.86 36.33 15.75
CA ALA A 419 -17.81 36.14 14.31
C ALA A 419 -16.64 35.27 13.84
N ASP A 420 -15.51 35.29 14.55
CA ASP A 420 -14.26 34.61 14.15
C ASP A 420 -14.01 33.31 14.93
N LYS A 421 -14.83 33.00 15.95
CA LYS A 421 -14.66 31.80 16.80
C LYS A 421 -14.61 30.49 16.00
N PHE A 422 -15.23 30.46 14.81
CA PHE A 422 -15.20 29.29 13.94
C PHE A 422 -13.81 28.92 13.42
N LEU A 423 -12.87 29.88 13.36
CA LEU A 423 -11.48 29.62 13.00
C LEU A 423 -10.80 28.66 13.99
N TYR A 424 -11.33 28.60 15.22
CA TYR A 424 -10.81 27.79 16.32
C TYR A 424 -11.64 26.51 16.57
N TYR A 425 -12.34 26.03 15.56
CA TYR A 425 -13.07 24.76 15.60
C TYR A 425 -12.15 23.59 15.24
N LEU A 426 -12.04 22.63 16.17
CA LEU A 426 -11.36 21.36 15.94
C LEU A 426 -12.34 20.35 15.35
N PHE A 427 -12.11 19.93 14.12
CA PHE A 427 -12.95 18.94 13.44
C PHE A 427 -12.41 17.53 13.67
N LEU A 428 -13.24 16.67 14.25
CA LEU A 428 -12.96 15.27 14.52
C LEU A 428 -13.99 14.42 13.78
N ALA A 429 -13.54 13.39 13.07
CA ALA A 429 -14.41 12.37 12.50
C ALA A 429 -14.17 11.06 13.25
N LEU A 430 -15.26 10.36 13.56
CA LEU A 430 -15.24 9.04 14.18
C LEU A 430 -15.88 8.07 13.21
N ASP A 431 -15.24 6.92 12.99
CA ASP A 431 -15.89 5.81 12.31
C ASP A 431 -15.22 4.47 12.69
N ALA A 432 -15.58 3.36 12.06
CA ALA A 432 -14.91 2.08 12.26
C ALA A 432 -14.65 1.31 10.97
N CYS A 433 -13.40 0.85 10.86
CA CYS A 433 -12.89 0.07 9.75
C CYS A 433 -13.02 -1.44 10.08
N PHE A 434 -13.81 -2.17 9.29
CA PHE A 434 -13.99 -3.62 9.45
C PHE A 434 -12.99 -4.47 8.63
N ARG A 435 -12.10 -3.82 7.87
CA ARG A 435 -11.06 -4.50 7.08
C ARG A 435 -9.85 -4.88 7.92
N LEU A 436 -9.60 -4.16 9.02
CA LEU A 436 -8.51 -4.44 9.96
C LEU A 436 -8.91 -5.51 10.99
N LYS A 437 -8.79 -6.77 10.57
CA LYS A 437 -9.11 -7.94 11.40
C LYS A 437 -7.86 -8.55 12.03
N ARG A 438 -7.98 -8.99 13.29
CA ARG A 438 -6.94 -9.78 13.98
C ARG A 438 -7.47 -11.18 14.26
N ARG A 439 -6.84 -12.18 13.66
CA ARG A 439 -7.10 -13.60 13.95
C ARG A 439 -6.79 -13.91 15.41
N MET A 440 -7.40 -14.97 15.94
CA MET A 440 -7.12 -15.41 17.29
C MET A 440 -5.62 -15.68 17.50
N ALA A 441 -5.05 -15.02 18.51
CA ALA A 441 -3.72 -15.30 19.03
C ALA A 441 -3.83 -16.21 20.25
N SER A 442 -2.81 -17.01 20.52
CA SER A 442 -2.81 -17.96 21.64
C SER A 442 -2.87 -17.25 23.00
N SER A 443 -2.11 -16.16 23.19
CA SER A 443 -2.19 -15.29 24.36
C SER A 443 -1.43 -13.98 24.13
N GLU A 444 -1.68 -12.94 24.94
CA GLU A 444 -0.86 -11.71 24.97
C GLU A 444 0.59 -11.98 25.41
N LEU A 445 0.84 -13.01 26.23
CA LEU A 445 2.20 -13.40 26.62
C LEU A 445 3.00 -13.94 25.42
N CYS A 446 2.34 -14.70 24.54
CA CYS A 446 2.95 -15.22 23.32
C CYS A 446 3.02 -14.17 22.19
N ASP A 447 2.05 -13.25 22.14
CA ASP A 447 1.91 -12.24 21.09
C ASP A 447 1.59 -10.84 21.65
N PRO A 448 2.56 -10.16 22.29
CA PRO A 448 2.33 -8.88 22.96
C PRO A 448 2.27 -7.70 21.99
N GLY A 449 1.37 -6.77 22.22
CA GLY A 449 1.38 -5.49 21.51
C GLY A 449 2.64 -4.67 21.82
N LEU A 450 3.40 -4.28 20.79
CA LEU A 450 4.70 -3.61 20.98
C LEU A 450 4.58 -2.12 21.35
N SER A 451 3.47 -1.47 20.99
CA SER A 451 3.27 -0.03 21.15
C SER A 451 1.86 0.32 21.62
N THR A 452 1.25 -0.56 22.41
CA THR A 452 -0.09 -0.38 22.97
C THR A 452 -0.13 0.88 23.83
N GLY A 453 -1.05 1.80 23.51
CA GLY A 453 -1.14 3.10 24.19
C GLY A 453 -0.07 4.12 23.83
N TRP A 454 1.01 3.74 23.13
CA TRP A 454 2.11 4.67 22.87
C TRP A 454 1.90 5.52 21.62
N ALA A 455 1.04 5.06 20.71
CA ALA A 455 0.80 5.65 19.40
C ALA A 455 -0.70 5.78 19.12
N TYR A 456 -1.16 5.25 17.99
CA TYR A 456 -2.54 5.35 17.53
C TYR A 456 -3.52 4.50 18.33
N PHE A 457 -3.12 3.28 18.73
CA PHE A 457 -3.98 2.39 19.50
C PHE A 457 -4.05 2.78 20.98
N VAL A 458 -5.23 2.64 21.56
CA VAL A 458 -5.47 2.77 23.01
C VAL A 458 -4.64 1.78 23.82
N GLU A 459 -4.51 2.07 25.12
CA GLU A 459 -3.97 1.11 26.08
C GLU A 459 -4.92 -0.09 26.22
N GLN A 460 -4.43 -1.26 25.80
CA GLN A 460 -5.25 -2.47 25.66
C GLN A 460 -5.80 -2.98 26.99
N GLU A 461 -4.99 -3.00 28.06
CA GLU A 461 -5.41 -3.60 29.33
C GLU A 461 -6.53 -2.80 30.02
N PRO A 462 -6.44 -1.47 30.23
CA PRO A 462 -7.55 -0.69 30.78
C PRO A 462 -8.80 -0.73 29.89
N TYR A 463 -8.60 -0.67 28.57
CA TYR A 463 -9.70 -0.71 27.61
C TYR A 463 -10.48 -2.04 27.68
N ARG A 464 -9.78 -3.18 27.72
CA ARG A 464 -10.43 -4.50 27.84
C ARG A 464 -11.16 -4.66 29.17
N LYS A 465 -10.57 -4.21 30.29
CA LYS A 465 -11.23 -4.23 31.60
C LYS A 465 -12.53 -3.43 31.58
N TYR A 466 -12.51 -2.25 30.96
CA TYR A 466 -13.71 -1.45 30.77
C TYR A 466 -14.75 -2.17 29.91
N LEU A 467 -14.37 -2.75 28.78
CA LEU A 467 -15.29 -3.46 27.89
C LEU A 467 -15.94 -4.69 28.54
N LEU A 468 -15.27 -5.34 29.50
CA LEU A 468 -15.84 -6.43 30.29
C LEU A 468 -16.83 -5.94 31.36
N SER A 469 -16.69 -4.71 31.83
CA SER A 469 -17.56 -4.12 32.85
C SER A 469 -18.89 -3.59 32.30
N VAL A 470 -18.98 -3.36 31.00
CA VAL A 470 -20.15 -2.78 30.33
C VAL A 470 -20.96 -3.87 29.62
N THR A 471 -22.28 -3.78 29.72
CA THR A 471 -23.20 -4.66 28.99
C THR A 471 -23.12 -4.42 27.48
N ASN A 472 -23.42 -5.45 26.69
CA ASN A 472 -23.40 -5.38 25.22
C ASN A 472 -24.55 -4.50 24.69
N GLU A 473 -24.37 -3.18 24.69
CA GLU A 473 -25.26 -2.25 24.00
C GLU A 473 -24.83 -2.15 22.53
N THR A 474 -25.54 -2.88 21.66
CA THR A 474 -25.34 -2.81 20.22
C THR A 474 -25.83 -1.46 19.68
N GLU A 475 -25.05 -0.84 18.79
CA GLU A 475 -25.53 0.27 18.00
C GLU A 475 -26.62 -0.25 17.06
N MET A 476 -27.87 0.20 17.23
CA MET A 476 -28.95 -0.10 16.31
C MET A 476 -29.36 1.19 15.64
N SER A 477 -29.15 1.28 14.33
CA SER A 477 -29.59 2.42 13.55
C SER A 477 -31.11 2.38 13.36
N THR A 478 -31.79 3.37 13.93
CA THR A 478 -33.24 3.62 13.72
C THR A 478 -33.53 4.39 12.43
N CYS A 479 -32.48 4.84 11.74
CA CYS A 479 -32.56 5.48 10.42
C CYS A 479 -32.45 4.39 9.34
N SER A 480 -33.44 4.33 8.44
CA SER A 480 -33.71 3.20 7.54
C SER A 480 -32.56 2.78 6.60
N GLY A 481 -31.65 3.71 6.25
CA GLY A 481 -30.56 3.43 5.31
C GLY A 481 -29.33 2.71 5.90
N LEU A 482 -29.07 2.84 7.21
CA LEU A 482 -27.84 2.34 7.84
C LEU A 482 -27.97 0.92 8.44
N ALA A 483 -29.20 0.47 8.69
CA ALA A 483 -29.47 -0.81 9.38
C ALA A 483 -29.00 -2.05 8.58
N ALA A 484 -28.96 -1.96 7.25
CA ALA A 484 -28.53 -3.06 6.39
C ALA A 484 -26.99 -3.30 6.44
N LEU A 485 -26.19 -2.24 6.59
CA LEU A 485 -24.74 -2.29 6.69
C LEU A 485 -24.28 -2.87 8.04
N ASP A 486 -24.96 -2.51 9.12
CA ASP A 486 -24.69 -3.03 10.48
C ASP A 486 -24.86 -4.57 10.56
N TYR A 487 -25.86 -5.11 9.86
CA TYR A 487 -26.12 -6.55 9.82
C TYR A 487 -25.04 -7.33 9.04
N ALA A 488 -24.56 -6.79 7.91
CA ALA A 488 -23.52 -7.43 7.11
C ALA A 488 -22.17 -7.51 7.87
N ASN A 489 -21.82 -6.47 8.63
CA ASN A 489 -20.55 -6.36 9.35
C ASN A 489 -20.45 -7.25 10.60
N THR A 490 -21.56 -7.83 11.08
CA THR A 490 -21.58 -8.72 12.25
C THR A 490 -21.53 -10.21 11.91
N LYS A 491 -21.63 -10.57 10.61
CA LYS A 491 -21.86 -11.96 10.16
C LYS A 491 -20.64 -12.90 10.26
N PHE A 492 -19.42 -12.37 10.43
CA PHE A 492 -18.17 -13.15 10.36
C PHE A 492 -17.24 -12.97 11.58
N SER A 493 -17.72 -13.25 12.79
CA SER A 493 -16.93 -13.11 14.03
C SER A 493 -16.25 -14.41 14.53
N ARG A 494 -16.62 -15.58 13.98
CA ARG A 494 -16.03 -16.87 14.40
C ARG A 494 -14.58 -16.89 13.91
N GLU A 495 -13.62 -17.15 14.79
CA GLU A 495 -12.15 -17.21 14.55
C GLU A 495 -11.32 -15.90 14.65
N TYR A 496 -11.95 -14.77 14.95
CA TYR A 496 -11.26 -13.48 15.12
C TYR A 496 -11.29 -12.99 16.58
N THR A 497 -10.18 -12.48 17.10
CA THR A 497 -10.15 -11.73 18.36
C THR A 497 -10.66 -10.29 18.16
N THR A 498 -10.38 -9.72 16.99
CA THR A 498 -10.79 -8.37 16.61
C THR A 498 -11.44 -8.42 15.23
N THR A 499 -12.69 -7.96 15.15
CA THR A 499 -13.51 -7.96 13.91
C THR A 499 -13.36 -6.69 13.08
N GLY A 500 -12.75 -5.66 13.66
CA GLY A 500 -12.48 -4.35 13.04
C GLY A 500 -11.89 -3.41 14.09
N VAL A 501 -11.68 -2.16 13.73
CA VAL A 501 -11.21 -1.12 14.66
C VAL A 501 -12.10 0.11 14.57
N GLY A 502 -12.49 0.66 15.72
CA GLY A 502 -13.03 2.01 15.80
C GLY A 502 -11.88 3.00 15.78
N MET A 503 -12.06 4.14 15.11
CA MET A 503 -11.01 5.13 14.94
C MET A 503 -11.56 6.56 14.93
N GLY A 504 -10.75 7.49 15.44
CA GLY A 504 -10.97 8.92 15.32
C GLY A 504 -9.83 9.64 14.62
N VAL A 505 -10.16 10.51 13.67
CA VAL A 505 -9.21 11.30 12.85
C VAL A 505 -9.49 12.80 12.94
N CYS A 506 -8.50 13.62 12.57
CA CYS A 506 -8.70 15.03 12.21
C CYS A 506 -9.53 15.06 10.92
N ALA A 507 -10.79 15.49 10.96
CA ALA A 507 -11.72 15.30 9.84
C ALA A 507 -11.29 16.00 8.53
N ARG A 508 -10.48 17.07 8.62
CA ARG A 508 -10.03 17.85 7.46
C ARG A 508 -8.79 17.32 6.77
N HIS A 509 -8.00 16.49 7.46
CA HIS A 509 -6.68 16.06 6.98
C HIS A 509 -6.42 14.56 7.20
N GLU A 510 -7.40 13.85 7.76
CA GLU A 510 -7.41 12.39 7.96
C GLU A 510 -6.27 11.82 8.81
N PHE A 511 -5.60 12.66 9.60
CA PHE A 511 -4.62 12.20 10.56
C PHE A 511 -5.31 11.52 11.74
N VAL A 512 -4.94 10.27 11.98
CA VAL A 512 -5.39 9.49 13.13
C VAL A 512 -4.97 10.18 14.43
N GLN A 513 -5.92 10.33 15.35
CA GLN A 513 -5.66 10.98 16.63
C GLN A 513 -4.81 10.11 17.57
N PRO A 514 -4.02 10.70 18.47
CA PRO A 514 -3.28 9.97 19.50
C PRO A 514 -4.22 9.10 20.34
N THR A 515 -3.90 7.81 20.48
CA THR A 515 -4.77 6.79 21.13
C THR A 515 -6.21 6.77 20.60
N GLY A 516 -6.43 7.25 19.38
CA GLY A 516 -7.74 7.35 18.76
C GLY A 516 -8.19 6.07 18.08
N VAL A 517 -7.54 4.92 18.29
CA VAL A 517 -7.90 3.64 17.66
C VAL A 517 -8.15 2.57 18.71
N GLY A 518 -9.28 1.87 18.63
CA GLY A 518 -9.67 0.80 19.54
C GLY A 518 -10.16 -0.44 18.82
N ASP A 519 -9.76 -1.62 19.30
CA ASP A 519 -10.22 -2.90 18.75
C ASP A 519 -11.73 -3.10 18.99
N LEU A 520 -12.42 -3.62 17.98
CA LEU A 520 -13.82 -4.05 18.03
C LEU A 520 -13.92 -5.57 18.18
N GLN A 521 -14.58 -6.03 19.25
CA GLN A 521 -14.71 -7.47 19.53
C GLN A 521 -15.83 -8.10 18.70
N LYS A 522 -16.94 -7.38 18.52
CA LYS A 522 -18.07 -7.82 17.69
C LYS A 522 -18.87 -6.60 17.23
N GLY A 523 -18.58 -6.13 16.02
CA GLY A 523 -19.23 -4.94 15.46
C GLY A 523 -18.88 -3.64 16.21
N LYS A 524 -19.45 -2.52 15.77
CA LYS A 524 -19.41 -1.26 16.52
C LYS A 524 -20.33 -1.37 17.74
N ARG A 525 -19.85 -0.93 18.90
CA ARG A 525 -20.65 -0.78 20.13
C ARG A 525 -20.40 0.62 20.67
N TYR A 526 -21.41 1.19 21.33
CA TYR A 526 -21.28 2.51 21.95
C TYR A 526 -20.09 2.58 22.90
N SER A 527 -19.86 1.54 23.70
CA SER A 527 -18.71 1.48 24.62
C SER A 527 -17.34 1.57 23.93
N ASN A 528 -17.19 0.98 22.74
CA ASN A 528 -15.94 1.08 21.98
C ASN A 528 -15.70 2.54 21.57
N MET A 529 -16.70 3.17 20.95
CA MET A 529 -16.59 4.54 20.45
C MET A 529 -16.52 5.57 21.57
N ASP A 530 -17.23 5.36 22.68
CA ASP A 530 -17.16 6.21 23.88
C ASP A 530 -15.72 6.26 24.43
N TRP A 531 -15.05 5.11 24.52
CA TRP A 531 -13.65 5.06 24.97
C TRP A 531 -12.71 5.75 24.00
N ILE A 532 -12.82 5.45 22.70
CA ILE A 532 -11.97 6.05 21.66
C ILE A 532 -12.11 7.57 21.68
N TYR A 533 -13.35 8.05 21.68
CA TYR A 533 -13.65 9.48 21.74
C TYR A 533 -13.10 10.11 23.02
N SER A 534 -13.33 9.47 24.17
CA SER A 534 -12.81 9.94 25.47
C SER A 534 -11.29 10.02 25.50
N ALA A 535 -10.59 9.00 24.98
CA ALA A 535 -9.14 8.94 24.90
C ALA A 535 -8.53 10.05 24.01
N ILE A 536 -9.25 10.47 22.96
CA ILE A 536 -8.92 11.62 22.14
C ILE A 536 -9.14 12.91 22.92
N MET A 537 -10.32 13.07 23.54
CA MET A 537 -10.75 14.31 24.19
C MET A 537 -9.88 14.71 25.38
N VAL A 538 -9.42 13.75 26.21
CA VAL A 538 -8.50 14.04 27.33
C VAL A 538 -7.15 14.61 26.86
N LYS A 539 -6.81 14.49 25.57
CA LYS A 539 -5.58 15.04 24.98
C LYS A 539 -5.81 16.35 24.23
N LYS A 540 -7.05 16.82 24.13
CA LYS A 540 -7.40 18.10 23.49
C LYS A 540 -7.66 19.16 24.54
N ASP A 541 -7.32 20.40 24.21
CA ASP A 541 -7.57 21.52 25.12
C ASP A 541 -9.09 21.64 25.35
N PRO A 542 -9.55 21.65 26.61
CA PRO A 542 -10.97 21.70 26.94
C PRO A 542 -11.68 22.97 26.45
N ARG A 543 -10.94 24.07 26.22
CA ARG A 543 -11.48 25.37 25.80
C ARG A 543 -11.71 25.49 24.30
N LEU A 544 -11.09 24.64 23.48
CA LEU A 544 -11.35 24.61 22.04
C LEU A 544 -12.81 24.24 21.77
N SER A 545 -13.40 24.78 20.70
CA SER A 545 -14.67 24.26 20.22
C SER A 545 -14.43 23.02 19.35
N LYS A 546 -15.25 21.99 19.48
CA LYS A 546 -15.08 20.72 18.76
C LYS A 546 -16.30 20.43 17.92
N VAL A 547 -16.06 20.14 16.64
CA VAL A 547 -17.05 19.61 15.71
C VAL A 547 -16.78 18.11 15.58
N VAL A 548 -17.73 17.29 15.99
CA VAL A 548 -17.63 15.83 15.94
C VAL A 548 -18.54 15.32 14.85
N SER A 549 -17.95 14.66 13.86
CA SER A 549 -18.62 13.98 12.76
C SER A 549 -18.71 12.48 13.07
N TYR A 550 -19.90 11.89 12.96
CA TYR A 550 -20.12 10.44 13.08
C TYR A 550 -21.43 10.06 12.37
N ASP A 551 -21.46 8.94 11.66
CA ASP A 551 -22.64 8.51 10.87
C ASP A 551 -23.91 8.48 11.72
N ILE A 552 -23.83 7.80 12.86
CA ILE A 552 -24.98 7.63 13.75
C ILE A 552 -25.00 8.66 14.87
N ILE A 553 -24.39 9.84 14.70
CA ILE A 553 -24.25 10.80 15.79
C ILE A 553 -25.58 11.19 16.40
N CYS A 554 -26.64 11.30 15.58
CA CYS A 554 -28.00 11.63 15.99
C CYS A 554 -28.61 10.64 16.99
N GLN A 555 -28.03 9.44 17.10
CA GLN A 555 -28.43 8.39 18.03
C GLN A 555 -27.41 8.27 19.15
N TRP A 556 -26.12 8.23 18.80
CA TRP A 556 -25.02 8.06 19.74
C TRP A 556 -24.97 9.17 20.80
N PHE A 557 -25.18 10.44 20.41
CA PHE A 557 -25.03 11.59 21.31
C PHE A 557 -26.09 11.66 22.42
N LYS A 558 -27.28 11.06 22.21
CA LYS A 558 -28.45 11.21 23.11
C LYS A 558 -28.16 10.79 24.55
N LYS A 559 -27.39 9.70 24.73
CA LYS A 559 -26.99 9.17 26.04
C LYS A 559 -25.49 9.33 26.31
N LEU A 560 -24.79 10.09 25.49
CA LEU A 560 -23.34 10.25 25.61
C LEU A 560 -22.95 10.80 26.98
N PHE A 561 -23.67 11.80 27.49
CA PHE A 561 -23.42 12.39 28.81
C PHE A 561 -23.46 11.36 29.94
N GLU A 562 -24.52 10.56 29.98
CA GLU A 562 -24.71 9.52 31.00
C GLU A 562 -23.60 8.46 30.92
N ARG A 563 -23.19 8.07 29.71
CA ARG A 563 -22.12 7.09 29.49
C ARG A 563 -20.75 7.66 29.87
N LEU A 564 -20.47 8.91 29.55
CA LEU A 564 -19.21 9.58 29.90
C LEU A 564 -19.02 9.75 31.42
N LEU A 565 -20.10 9.96 32.18
CA LEU A 565 -20.03 10.01 33.64
C LEU A 565 -19.56 8.68 34.25
N LYS A 566 -19.89 7.57 33.60
CA LYS A 566 -19.52 6.20 34.00
C LYS A 566 -18.14 5.78 33.49
N MET A 567 -17.45 6.63 32.70
CA MET A 567 -16.13 6.30 32.17
C MET A 567 -15.08 6.23 33.27
N PRO A 568 -14.09 5.33 33.15
CA PRO A 568 -12.97 5.28 34.10
C PRO A 568 -12.22 6.60 34.18
N SER A 569 -11.75 6.95 35.38
CA SER A 569 -11.10 8.24 35.67
C SER A 569 -9.94 8.57 34.73
N ALA A 570 -9.22 7.56 34.24
CA ALA A 570 -8.08 7.73 33.33
C ALA A 570 -8.45 8.34 31.97
N VAL A 571 -9.68 8.15 31.50
CA VAL A 571 -10.15 8.68 30.20
C VAL A 571 -11.38 9.57 30.34
N ARG A 572 -11.92 9.74 31.54
CA ARG A 572 -13.10 10.57 31.79
C ARG A 572 -12.78 12.04 31.57
N PHE A 573 -13.65 12.73 30.85
CA PHE A 573 -13.57 14.17 30.63
C PHE A 573 -14.96 14.82 30.76
N VAL A 574 -14.99 16.15 30.93
CA VAL A 574 -16.23 16.91 31.06
C VAL A 574 -16.58 17.52 29.70
N ILE A 575 -17.79 17.27 29.22
CA ILE A 575 -18.32 17.95 28.05
C ILE A 575 -18.92 19.30 28.48
N VAL A 576 -18.53 20.35 27.78
CA VAL A 576 -19.19 21.67 27.83
C VAL A 576 -20.00 21.85 26.55
N MET A 577 -21.33 21.73 26.64
CA MET A 577 -22.20 21.69 25.46
C MET A 577 -22.08 22.92 24.55
N SER A 578 -21.82 24.10 25.11
CA SER A 578 -21.63 25.32 24.31
C SER A 578 -20.42 25.24 23.37
N LEU A 579 -19.43 24.39 23.68
CA LEU A 579 -18.21 24.17 22.91
C LEU A 579 -18.27 22.93 21.99
N MET A 580 -19.39 22.20 22.00
CA MET A 580 -19.57 21.00 21.19
C MET A 580 -20.54 21.25 20.04
N ARG A 581 -20.22 20.70 18.87
CA ARG A 581 -21.10 20.61 17.70
C ARG A 581 -21.07 19.18 17.20
N PHE A 582 -22.23 18.60 17.02
CA PHE A 582 -22.39 17.23 16.52
C PHE A 582 -22.98 17.30 15.12
N VAL A 583 -22.36 16.60 14.18
CA VAL A 583 -22.73 16.61 12.76
C VAL A 583 -22.65 15.21 12.18
N ILE A 584 -23.39 14.98 11.11
CA ILE A 584 -23.32 13.76 10.31
C ILE A 584 -22.50 14.10 9.05
N PRO A 585 -21.61 13.20 8.58
CA PRO A 585 -20.87 13.39 7.35
C PRO A 585 -21.77 13.71 6.15
N LYS A 586 -21.26 14.48 5.19
CA LYS A 586 -22.03 14.96 4.03
C LYS A 586 -22.59 13.84 3.15
N MET A 587 -21.89 12.71 2.98
CA MET A 587 -22.44 11.61 2.18
C MET A 587 -23.53 10.86 2.98
N HIS A 588 -23.24 10.56 4.25
CA HIS A 588 -24.13 9.77 5.09
C HIS A 588 -25.44 10.48 5.44
N ILE A 589 -25.46 11.81 5.56
CA ILE A 589 -26.64 12.59 6.00
C ILE A 589 -27.90 12.31 5.17
N HIS A 590 -27.74 12.02 3.88
CA HIS A 590 -28.85 11.70 2.97
C HIS A 590 -29.57 10.39 3.32
N SER A 591 -28.89 9.46 4.01
CA SER A 591 -29.48 8.20 4.50
C SER A 591 -30.22 8.35 5.84
N HIS A 592 -30.26 9.56 6.41
CA HIS A 592 -31.02 9.85 7.62
C HIS A 592 -32.37 10.51 7.34
N THR A 593 -33.22 10.52 8.35
CA THR A 593 -34.53 11.20 8.31
C THR A 593 -34.37 12.71 8.09
N LEU A 594 -35.41 13.36 7.56
CA LEU A 594 -35.42 14.81 7.32
C LEU A 594 -35.04 15.61 8.58
N ALA A 595 -35.53 15.20 9.75
CA ALA A 595 -35.17 15.84 11.02
C ALA A 595 -33.65 15.80 11.28
N CYS A 596 -32.98 14.69 10.96
CA CYS A 596 -31.52 14.60 11.09
C CYS A 596 -30.82 15.51 10.09
N GLN A 597 -31.31 15.55 8.84
CA GLN A 597 -30.76 16.41 7.79
C GLN A 597 -30.85 17.89 8.14
N LEU A 598 -31.90 18.33 8.83
CA LEU A 598 -32.03 19.71 9.27
C LEU A 598 -31.17 20.04 10.50
N LEU A 599 -31.00 19.09 11.43
CA LEU A 599 -30.35 19.33 12.72
C LEU A 599 -28.84 19.04 12.74
N PHE A 600 -28.37 18.07 11.97
CA PHE A 600 -26.98 17.59 12.02
C PHE A 600 -26.21 17.79 10.71
N SER A 601 -26.81 18.45 9.71
CA SER A 601 -26.11 18.71 8.45
C SER A 601 -24.97 19.69 8.64
N LEU A 602 -23.81 19.28 8.15
CA LEU A 602 -22.59 20.07 8.16
C LEU A 602 -22.72 21.34 7.30
N ASN A 603 -23.62 21.35 6.30
CA ASN A 603 -23.91 22.52 5.45
C ASN A 603 -24.58 23.66 6.21
N PHE A 604 -25.29 23.37 7.31
CA PHE A 604 -25.96 24.38 8.13
C PHE A 604 -25.11 24.81 9.33
N LEU A 605 -23.95 24.18 9.55
CA LEU A 605 -23.07 24.54 10.65
C LEU A 605 -22.22 25.77 10.28
N LEU A 606 -22.46 26.87 10.99
CA LEU A 606 -21.68 28.10 10.81
C LEU A 606 -20.18 27.83 10.98
N GLY A 607 -19.41 28.25 9.98
CA GLY A 607 -17.94 28.16 9.99
C GLY A 607 -17.38 26.75 9.73
N ALA A 608 -18.22 25.80 9.32
CA ALA A 608 -17.78 24.48 8.88
C ALA A 608 -16.96 24.52 7.57
N GLY A 609 -17.19 25.55 6.73
CA GLY A 609 -16.57 25.67 5.41
C GLY A 609 -16.96 24.50 4.50
N GLN A 610 -16.04 24.09 3.62
CA GLN A 610 -16.24 22.94 2.72
C GLN A 610 -15.77 21.60 3.32
N THR A 611 -15.75 21.46 4.64
CA THR A 611 -15.44 20.17 5.29
C THR A 611 -16.51 19.14 4.89
N ASP A 612 -16.15 17.88 4.62
CA ASP A 612 -17.10 16.78 4.38
C ASP A 612 -17.45 16.00 5.66
N GLY A 613 -16.46 15.76 6.51
CA GLY A 613 -16.60 14.98 7.73
C GLY A 613 -16.59 13.45 7.53
N GLU A 614 -16.26 12.97 6.32
CA GLU A 614 -16.43 11.58 5.84
C GLU A 614 -15.30 10.63 6.23
N GLY A 615 -14.22 11.13 6.84
CA GLY A 615 -13.00 10.33 7.02
C GLY A 615 -13.20 8.97 7.72
N ILE A 616 -12.55 7.96 7.11
CA ILE A 616 -12.23 6.57 7.50
C ILE A 616 -13.11 5.48 6.85
N GLU A 617 -12.53 4.66 5.95
CA GLU A 617 -13.01 3.31 5.56
C GLU A 617 -12.00 2.18 5.90
#